data_AF-A0A3E2GSR7-F1
#
_entry.id   AF-A0A3E2GSR7-F1
#
_cell.length_a   1.000
_cell.length_b   1.000
_cell.length_c   1.000
_cell.angle_alpha   90.00
_cell.angle_beta   90.00
_cell.angle_gamma   90.00
#
_symmetry.space_group_name_H-M   'P 1'
#
loop_
_entity.id
_entity.type
_entity.pdbx_description
1 polymer ?
#
loop_
_entity_poly.entity_id
_entity_poly.type
_entity_poly.pdbx_seq_one_letter_code
_entity_poly.pdbx_strand_id
1 'polypeptide(L)'
;MQPSQPVTPVKERLLEAKQWLIDNPQESQSVAAKIFKVNQSTLAMSIQREKRRPKQRESQNKMLTASQEQAVHSFIKLYLENRQAPTKEIVFGAICKIRKNHGDSPPSKSWFTEWWTGQPGLHKIKTKAMAQNRITAQDEDDIQVWFQKYRTALEKYEIEQHNLYNFDKWLSDWVPQRSGSARSNCWLVRQS
;
A
#
# COMPACT_ATOMS: atom_id res chain seq x y z
N MET A 1 44.18 -18.49 36.64
CA MET A 1 42.78 -18.53 36.17
C MET A 1 42.65 -17.56 35.00
N GLN A 2 42.48 -18.04 33.78
CA GLN A 2 42.20 -17.18 32.61
C GLN A 2 40.71 -16.79 32.61
N PRO A 3 40.35 -15.52 32.42
CA PRO A 3 38.95 -15.10 32.41
C PRO A 3 38.24 -15.61 31.15
N SER A 4 37.22 -16.43 31.37
CA SER A 4 36.28 -16.90 30.35
C SER A 4 35.51 -15.72 29.76
N GLN A 5 35.87 -15.33 28.54
CA GLN A 5 35.14 -14.29 27.80
C GLN A 5 33.73 -14.77 27.40
N PRO A 6 32.73 -13.88 27.42
CA PRO A 6 31.36 -14.19 27.04
C PRO A 6 31.30 -14.65 25.57
N VAL A 7 30.58 -15.75 25.32
CA VAL A 7 30.44 -16.35 23.98
C VAL A 7 29.51 -15.47 23.15
N THR A 8 30.08 -14.42 22.53
CA THR A 8 29.37 -13.61 21.54
C THR A 8 28.84 -14.51 20.40
N PRO A 9 27.57 -14.35 20.00
CA PRO A 9 26.96 -15.08 18.89
C PRO A 9 27.84 -15.11 17.64
N VAL A 10 27.88 -16.25 16.94
CA VAL A 10 28.71 -16.44 15.73
C VAL A 10 28.44 -15.37 14.66
N LYS A 11 27.20 -14.88 14.56
CA LYS A 11 26.81 -13.83 13.61
C LYS A 11 27.48 -12.49 13.90
N GLU A 12 27.57 -12.11 15.17
CA GLU A 12 28.18 -10.85 15.60
C GLU A 12 29.69 -10.89 15.35
N ARG A 13 30.35 -11.99 15.74
CA ARG A 13 31.79 -12.19 15.45
C ARG A 13 32.11 -12.17 13.96
N LEU A 14 31.18 -12.63 13.12
CA LEU A 14 31.34 -12.59 11.68
C LEU A 14 31.20 -11.16 11.13
N LEU A 15 30.32 -10.34 11.73
CA LEU A 15 30.17 -8.92 11.38
C LEU A 15 31.41 -8.12 11.81
N GLU A 16 31.91 -8.34 13.02
CA GLU A 16 33.13 -7.72 13.53
C GLU A 16 34.36 -8.08 12.70
N ALA A 17 34.50 -9.36 12.33
CA ALA A 17 35.58 -9.81 11.46
C ALA A 17 35.56 -9.13 10.07
N LYS A 18 34.37 -8.81 9.55
CA LYS A 18 34.25 -8.04 8.31
C LYS A 18 34.65 -6.58 8.51
N GLN A 19 34.17 -5.94 9.56
CA GLN A 19 34.49 -4.55 9.86
C GLN A 19 35.99 -4.37 10.04
N TRP A 20 36.62 -5.28 10.78
CA TRP A 20 38.07 -5.28 10.99
C TRP A 20 38.86 -5.41 9.68
N LEU A 21 38.38 -6.20 8.70
CA LEU A 21 39.00 -6.30 7.38
C LEU A 21 38.81 -5.05 6.51
N ILE A 22 37.75 -4.26 6.75
CA ILE A 22 37.55 -2.96 6.10
C ILE A 22 38.56 -1.96 6.66
N ASP A 23 38.77 -1.99 7.98
CA ASP A 23 39.70 -1.08 8.68
C ASP A 23 41.18 -1.47 8.42
N ASN A 24 41.46 -2.73 8.05
CA ASN A 24 42.81 -3.27 7.82
C ASN A 24 42.93 -3.93 6.43
N PRO A 25 43.01 -3.16 5.33
CA PRO A 25 42.94 -3.70 3.97
C PRO A 25 44.17 -4.52 3.53
N GLN A 26 45.30 -4.41 4.24
CA GLN A 26 46.52 -5.19 3.95
C GLN A 26 46.52 -6.57 4.63
N GLU A 27 45.62 -6.76 5.60
CA GLU A 27 45.57 -7.98 6.39
C GLU A 27 44.78 -9.09 5.70
N SER A 28 45.16 -10.34 5.97
CA SER A 28 44.51 -11.49 5.34
C SER A 28 43.22 -11.91 6.05
N GLN A 29 42.28 -12.48 5.29
CA GLN A 29 41.07 -13.09 5.86
C GLN A 29 41.37 -14.21 6.86
N SER A 30 42.54 -14.87 6.75
CA SER A 30 42.98 -15.89 7.70
C SER A 30 43.32 -15.29 9.06
N VAL A 31 43.91 -14.10 9.09
CA VAL A 31 44.24 -13.36 10.33
C VAL A 31 42.95 -12.93 11.03
N ALA A 32 42.02 -12.32 10.30
CA ALA A 32 40.70 -11.96 10.84
C ALA A 32 39.95 -13.19 11.40
N ALA A 33 39.96 -14.31 10.67
CA ALA A 33 39.31 -15.54 11.10
C ALA A 33 39.85 -16.07 12.44
N LYS A 34 41.18 -15.97 12.65
CA LYS A 34 41.85 -16.37 13.89
C LYS A 34 41.53 -15.43 15.06
N ILE A 35 41.57 -14.11 14.83
CA ILE A 35 41.29 -13.09 15.85
C ILE A 35 39.86 -13.25 16.38
N PHE A 36 38.87 -13.34 15.49
CA PHE A 36 37.45 -13.41 15.85
C PHE A 36 36.95 -14.85 16.07
N LYS A 37 37.83 -15.85 16.00
CA LYS A 37 37.50 -17.28 16.17
C LYS A 37 36.31 -17.72 15.30
N VAL A 38 36.31 -17.31 14.02
CA VAL A 38 35.32 -17.69 13.01
C VAL A 38 35.96 -18.58 11.96
N ASN A 39 35.19 -19.46 11.33
CA ASN A 39 35.72 -20.30 10.26
C ASN A 39 36.05 -19.44 9.03
N GLN A 40 37.28 -19.57 8.52
CA GLN A 40 37.76 -18.80 7.36
C GLN A 40 36.87 -18.98 6.13
N SER A 41 36.41 -20.20 5.84
CA SER A 41 35.52 -20.49 4.72
C SER A 41 34.18 -19.77 4.86
N THR A 42 33.65 -19.69 6.08
CA THR A 42 32.39 -18.96 6.36
C THR A 42 32.57 -17.46 6.19
N LEU A 43 33.70 -16.90 6.64
CA LEU A 43 34.03 -15.48 6.47
C LEU A 43 34.19 -15.14 4.97
N ALA A 44 34.97 -15.94 4.23
CA ALA A 44 35.19 -15.76 2.79
C ALA A 44 33.87 -15.84 2.00
N MET A 45 33.03 -16.85 2.29
CA MET A 45 31.71 -16.99 1.67
C MET A 45 30.79 -15.81 1.99
N SER A 46 30.85 -15.29 3.21
CA SER A 46 30.03 -14.13 3.61
C SER A 46 30.45 -12.86 2.87
N ILE A 47 31.75 -12.61 2.73
CA ILE A 47 32.29 -11.50 1.92
C ILE A 47 31.91 -11.69 0.44
N GLN A 48 32.01 -12.90 -0.09
CA GLN A 48 31.64 -13.21 -1.47
C GLN A 48 30.15 -13.02 -1.73
N ARG A 49 29.28 -13.41 -0.78
CA ARG A 49 27.82 -13.20 -0.84
C ARG A 49 27.43 -11.72 -0.77
N GLU A 50 28.25 -10.87 -0.19
CA GLU A 50 27.99 -9.43 -0.12
C GLU A 50 28.45 -8.73 -1.41
N LYS A 51 29.61 -9.14 -1.95
CA LYS A 51 30.07 -8.70 -3.29
C LYS A 51 29.11 -9.13 -4.39
N ARG A 52 28.55 -10.35 -4.28
CA ARG A 52 27.43 -10.79 -5.10
C ARG A 52 26.19 -10.10 -4.56
N ARG A 53 25.92 -8.86 -5.02
CA ARG A 53 24.63 -8.18 -4.74
C ARG A 53 23.53 -9.24 -4.75
N PRO A 54 22.64 -9.32 -3.74
CA PRO A 54 21.47 -10.14 -3.89
C PRO A 54 20.76 -9.59 -5.11
N LYS A 55 20.91 -10.26 -6.27
CA LYS A 55 19.84 -10.28 -7.24
C LYS A 55 18.69 -10.79 -6.39
N GLN A 56 17.82 -9.86 -5.96
CA GLN A 56 16.44 -10.17 -5.67
C GLN A 56 16.10 -11.24 -6.68
N ARG A 57 15.88 -12.47 -6.20
CA ARG A 57 15.51 -13.57 -7.08
C ARG A 57 14.16 -13.15 -7.61
N GLU A 58 14.16 -12.36 -8.70
CA GLU A 58 12.99 -12.21 -9.53
C GLU A 58 12.64 -13.63 -9.89
N SER A 59 11.53 -14.10 -9.33
CA SER A 59 11.06 -15.44 -9.63
C SER A 59 10.98 -15.52 -11.15
N GLN A 60 11.61 -16.54 -11.72
CA GLN A 60 11.62 -16.75 -13.17
C GLN A 60 10.19 -17.04 -13.72
N ASN A 61 9.17 -16.99 -12.86
CA ASN A 61 7.75 -17.19 -13.13
C ASN A 61 6.99 -15.86 -13.25
N LYS A 62 7.61 -14.82 -13.81
CA LYS A 62 6.89 -13.59 -14.15
C LYS A 62 5.97 -13.88 -15.34
N MET A 63 4.75 -14.28 -15.03
CA MET A 63 3.66 -14.48 -16.00
C MET A 63 3.23 -13.17 -16.69
N LEU A 64 3.64 -12.02 -16.18
CA LEU A 64 3.41 -10.72 -16.81
C LEU A 64 4.77 -10.04 -17.06
N THR A 65 4.89 -9.42 -18.23
CA THR A 65 6.02 -8.51 -18.52
C THR A 65 5.86 -7.22 -17.73
N ALA A 66 6.95 -6.47 -17.55
CA ALA A 66 6.92 -5.19 -16.83
C ALA A 66 5.90 -4.19 -17.43
N SER A 67 5.77 -4.18 -18.76
CA SER A 67 4.77 -3.34 -19.45
C SER A 67 3.33 -3.78 -19.18
N GLN A 68 3.08 -5.09 -19.11
CA GLN A 68 1.77 -5.65 -18.76
C GLN A 68 1.41 -5.35 -17.30
N GLU A 69 2.35 -5.51 -16.38
CA GLU A 69 2.13 -5.13 -14.97
C GLU A 69 1.81 -3.65 -14.83
N GLN A 70 2.55 -2.78 -15.51
CA GLN A 70 2.31 -1.34 -15.49
C GLN A 70 0.93 -0.97 -16.08
N ALA A 71 0.48 -1.67 -17.12
CA ALA A 71 -0.87 -1.49 -17.68
C ALA A 71 -1.95 -1.87 -16.65
N VAL A 72 -1.78 -2.98 -15.93
CA VAL A 72 -2.71 -3.41 -14.88
C VAL A 72 -2.71 -2.41 -13.73
N HIS A 73 -1.55 -1.90 -13.31
CA HIS A 73 -1.45 -0.88 -12.27
C HIS A 73 -2.14 0.43 -12.68
N SER A 74 -1.93 0.87 -13.92
CA SER A 74 -2.59 2.07 -14.46
C SER A 74 -4.11 1.89 -14.51
N PHE A 75 -4.58 0.71 -14.89
CA PHE A 75 -6.00 0.35 -14.86
C PHE A 75 -6.59 0.43 -13.44
N ILE A 76 -5.90 -0.12 -12.44
CA ILE A 76 -6.33 -0.02 -11.04
C ILE A 76 -6.34 1.44 -10.58
N LYS A 77 -5.33 2.22 -10.94
CA LYS A 77 -5.25 3.65 -10.59
C LYS A 77 -6.44 4.43 -11.14
N LEU A 78 -6.83 4.19 -12.39
CA LEU A 78 -7.99 4.83 -13.01
C LEU A 78 -9.31 4.55 -12.25
N TYR A 79 -9.50 3.31 -11.76
CA TYR A 79 -10.65 2.99 -10.91
C TYR A 79 -10.67 3.83 -9.64
N LEU A 80 -9.51 3.94 -8.97
CA LEU A 80 -9.37 4.70 -7.73
C LEU A 80 -9.59 6.21 -7.95
N GLU A 81 -9.13 6.76 -9.07
CA GLU A 81 -9.39 8.15 -9.48
C GLU A 81 -10.90 8.39 -9.64
N ASN A 82 -11.64 7.40 -10.17
CA ASN A 82 -13.09 7.41 -10.29
C ASN A 82 -13.84 7.07 -9.00
N ARG A 83 -13.17 7.08 -7.83
CA ARG A 83 -13.74 6.75 -6.51
C ARG A 83 -14.36 5.34 -6.40
N GLN A 84 -13.96 4.42 -7.28
CA GLN A 84 -14.41 3.04 -7.27
C GLN A 84 -13.24 2.13 -6.87
N ALA A 85 -13.48 1.21 -5.93
CA ALA A 85 -12.51 0.18 -5.61
C ALA A 85 -12.71 -1.02 -6.55
N PRO A 86 -11.76 -1.36 -7.43
CA PRO A 86 -11.93 -2.50 -8.33
C PRO A 86 -11.92 -3.80 -7.51
N THR A 87 -12.86 -4.69 -7.80
CA THR A 87 -12.87 -6.02 -7.18
C THR A 87 -11.73 -6.87 -7.75
N LYS A 88 -11.32 -7.89 -6.99
CA LYS A 88 -10.31 -8.86 -7.42
C LYS A 88 -10.65 -9.52 -8.76
N GLU A 89 -11.93 -9.79 -9.00
CA GLU A 89 -12.44 -10.42 -10.22
C GLU A 89 -12.27 -9.50 -11.43
N ILE A 90 -12.54 -8.20 -11.28
CA ILE A 90 -12.33 -7.22 -12.35
C ILE A 90 -10.86 -7.16 -12.73
N VAL A 91 -9.96 -7.09 -11.75
CA VAL A 91 -8.51 -7.05 -12.01
C VAL A 91 -8.03 -8.36 -12.64
N PHE A 92 -8.47 -9.50 -12.13
CA PHE A 92 -8.14 -10.80 -12.71
C PHE A 92 -8.64 -10.92 -14.16
N GLY A 93 -9.86 -10.46 -14.44
CA GLY A 93 -10.42 -10.40 -15.78
C GLY A 93 -9.60 -9.52 -16.72
N ALA A 94 -9.12 -8.37 -16.25
CA ALA A 94 -8.23 -7.50 -17.03
C ALA A 94 -6.90 -8.20 -17.36
N ILE A 95 -6.29 -8.90 -16.40
CA ILE A 95 -5.07 -9.69 -16.61
C ILE A 95 -5.31 -10.81 -17.64
N CYS A 96 -6.41 -11.53 -17.52
CA CYS A 96 -6.80 -12.57 -18.48
C CYS A 96 -6.96 -11.99 -19.90
N LYS A 97 -7.55 -10.80 -20.02
CA LYS A 97 -7.73 -10.13 -21.31
C LYS A 97 -6.39 -9.71 -21.93
N ILE A 98 -5.48 -9.16 -21.12
CA ILE A 98 -4.12 -8.81 -21.57
C ILE A 98 -3.42 -10.06 -22.11
N ARG A 99 -3.40 -11.16 -21.35
CA ARG A 99 -2.75 -12.41 -21.78
C ARG A 99 -3.39 -12.99 -23.03
N LYS A 100 -4.72 -13.00 -23.11
CA LYS A 100 -5.45 -13.44 -24.31
C LYS A 100 -5.07 -12.63 -25.55
N ASN A 101 -4.93 -11.31 -25.42
CA ASN A 101 -4.53 -10.45 -26.53
C ASN A 101 -3.10 -10.75 -27.04
N HIS A 102 -2.24 -11.31 -26.19
CA HIS A 102 -0.89 -11.74 -26.56
C HIS A 102 -0.81 -13.23 -26.96
N GLY A 103 -1.94 -13.95 -26.99
CA GLY A 103 -1.98 -15.38 -27.33
C GLY A 103 -1.60 -16.31 -26.18
N ASP A 104 -1.40 -15.79 -24.98
CA ASP A 104 -1.03 -16.57 -23.80
C ASP A 104 -2.26 -17.19 -23.10
N SER A 105 -2.08 -18.37 -22.51
CA SER A 105 -3.10 -18.99 -21.67
C SER A 105 -3.42 -18.13 -20.44
N PRO A 106 -4.67 -18.13 -19.93
CA PRO A 106 -5.02 -17.35 -18.74
C PRO A 106 -4.23 -17.82 -17.51
N PRO A 107 -3.95 -16.93 -16.53
CA PRO A 107 -3.30 -17.31 -15.29
C PRO A 107 -4.21 -18.16 -14.41
N SER A 108 -3.60 -18.94 -13.51
CA SER A 108 -4.34 -19.63 -12.46
C SER A 108 -4.80 -18.67 -11.37
N LYS A 109 -5.86 -19.03 -10.63
CA LYS A 109 -6.32 -18.25 -9.46
C LYS A 109 -5.30 -18.19 -8.33
N SER A 110 -4.51 -19.26 -8.16
CA SER A 110 -3.43 -19.31 -7.16
C SER A 110 -2.36 -18.29 -7.49
N TRP A 111 -1.91 -18.28 -8.75
CA TRP A 111 -0.93 -17.29 -9.22
C TRP A 111 -1.44 -15.86 -9.00
N PHE A 112 -2.70 -15.59 -9.32
CA PHE A 112 -3.28 -14.26 -9.11
C PHE A 112 -3.30 -13.87 -7.63
N THR A 113 -3.59 -14.82 -6.73
CA THR A 113 -3.60 -14.57 -5.29
C THR A 113 -2.21 -14.19 -4.79
N GLU A 114 -1.19 -14.94 -5.18
CA GLU A 114 0.22 -14.65 -4.87
C GLU A 114 0.63 -13.28 -5.42
N TRP A 115 0.37 -13.04 -6.71
CA TRP A 115 0.65 -11.77 -7.38
C TRP A 115 -0.02 -10.60 -6.66
N TRP A 116 -1.31 -10.73 -6.33
CA TRP A 116 -2.10 -9.71 -5.64
C TRP A 116 -1.56 -9.39 -4.25
N THR A 117 -1.14 -10.41 -3.49
CA THR A 117 -0.55 -10.21 -2.15
C THR A 117 0.87 -9.67 -2.19
N GLY A 118 1.60 -9.89 -3.29
CA GLY A 118 2.98 -9.45 -3.46
C GLY A 118 3.15 -8.04 -4.01
N GLN A 119 2.06 -7.35 -4.39
CA GLN A 119 2.16 -6.02 -4.96
C GLN A 119 2.49 -4.94 -3.91
N PRO A 120 3.62 -4.23 -4.03
CA PRO A 120 3.92 -3.11 -3.14
C PRO A 120 2.90 -1.97 -3.38
N GLY A 121 2.25 -1.51 -2.31
CA GLY A 121 1.31 -0.38 -2.35
C GLY A 121 -0.17 -0.74 -2.58
N LEU A 122 -0.50 -2.00 -2.88
CA LEU A 122 -1.88 -2.47 -2.94
C LEU A 122 -2.32 -2.99 -1.56
N HIS A 123 -2.92 -2.11 -0.76
CA HIS A 123 -3.44 -2.48 0.56
C HIS A 123 -4.93 -2.79 0.51
N LYS A 124 -5.34 -3.85 1.22
CA LYS A 124 -6.75 -4.22 1.35
C LYS A 124 -7.46 -3.19 2.25
N ILE A 125 -8.30 -2.36 1.65
CA ILE A 125 -9.27 -1.56 2.41
C ILE A 125 -10.43 -2.49 2.77
N LYS A 126 -10.62 -2.73 4.07
CA LYS A 126 -11.82 -3.40 4.57
C LYS A 126 -12.88 -2.32 4.78
N THR A 127 -13.89 -2.28 3.92
CA THR A 127 -15.10 -1.48 4.18
C THR A 127 -15.91 -2.19 5.27
N LYS A 128 -16.42 -1.44 6.24
CA LYS A 128 -17.41 -1.98 7.17
C LYS A 128 -18.64 -2.36 6.36
N ALA A 129 -19.17 -3.57 6.57
CA ALA A 129 -20.46 -3.93 5.99
C ALA A 129 -21.48 -2.85 6.37
N MET A 130 -22.35 -2.48 5.43
CA MET A 130 -23.45 -1.60 5.78
C MET A 130 -24.27 -2.30 6.85
N ALA A 131 -24.45 -1.62 7.99
CA ALA A 131 -25.29 -2.16 9.05
C ALA A 131 -26.68 -2.41 8.48
N GLN A 132 -27.30 -3.54 8.80
CA GLN A 132 -28.62 -3.91 8.27
C GLN A 132 -29.65 -2.79 8.46
N ASN A 133 -29.58 -2.10 9.60
CA ASN A 133 -30.43 -0.97 9.94
C ASN A 133 -30.33 0.21 8.95
N ARG A 134 -29.19 0.35 8.24
CA ARG A 134 -29.02 1.37 7.19
C ARG A 134 -29.60 0.93 5.86
N ILE A 135 -29.63 -0.37 5.59
CA ILE A 135 -30.22 -0.92 4.36
C ILE A 135 -31.74 -0.76 4.43
N THR A 136 -32.35 -1.07 5.58
CA THR A 136 -33.78 -0.85 5.81
C THR A 136 -34.15 0.64 5.91
N ALA A 137 -33.25 1.50 6.40
CA ALA A 137 -33.47 2.96 6.37
C ALA A 137 -33.28 3.59 4.97
N GLN A 138 -32.83 2.82 3.99
CA GLN A 138 -32.66 3.22 2.59
C GLN A 138 -33.80 2.73 1.69
N ASP A 139 -34.91 2.29 2.27
CA ASP A 139 -36.13 2.07 1.51
C ASP A 139 -36.56 3.41 0.87
N GLU A 140 -36.56 3.43 -0.46
CA GLU A 140 -36.85 4.63 -1.23
C GLU A 140 -38.26 5.15 -0.90
N ASP A 141 -39.20 4.25 -0.66
CA ASP A 141 -40.58 4.60 -0.32
C ASP A 141 -40.66 5.28 1.04
N ASP A 142 -39.93 4.77 2.05
CA ASP A 142 -39.86 5.39 3.38
C ASP A 142 -39.22 6.78 3.33
N ILE A 143 -38.16 6.94 2.52
CA ILE A 143 -37.52 8.24 2.31
C ILE A 143 -38.49 9.22 1.63
N GLN A 144 -39.20 8.79 0.60
CA GLN A 144 -40.17 9.63 -0.10
C GLN A 144 -41.32 10.05 0.82
N VAL A 145 -41.88 9.12 1.59
CA VAL A 145 -42.94 9.39 2.59
C VAL A 145 -42.43 10.36 3.66
N TRP A 146 -41.20 10.20 4.13
CA TRP A 146 -40.59 11.13 5.09
C TRP A 146 -40.45 12.55 4.50
N PHE A 147 -39.96 12.68 3.27
CA PHE A 147 -39.83 14.00 2.61
C PHE A 147 -41.19 14.65 2.33
N GLN A 148 -42.22 13.87 2.00
CA GLN A 148 -43.58 14.38 1.88
C GLN A 148 -44.09 14.92 3.21
N LYS A 149 -43.99 14.13 4.29
CA LYS A 149 -44.38 14.57 5.65
C LYS A 149 -43.61 15.81 6.09
N TYR A 150 -42.32 15.87 5.79
CA TYR A 150 -41.47 17.02 6.08
C TYR A 150 -41.96 18.28 5.35
N ARG A 151 -42.22 18.20 4.03
CA ARG A 151 -42.76 19.33 3.26
C ARG A 151 -44.12 19.79 3.77
N THR A 152 -45.03 18.86 4.05
CA THR A 152 -46.34 19.19 4.64
C THR A 152 -46.20 19.86 6.01
N ALA A 153 -45.23 19.47 6.82
CA ALA A 153 -44.95 20.12 8.10
C ALA A 153 -44.40 21.55 7.91
N LEU A 154 -43.51 21.76 6.94
CA LEU A 154 -43.00 23.11 6.62
C LEU A 154 -44.14 24.04 6.21
N GLU A 155 -45.06 23.56 5.36
CA GLU A 155 -46.23 24.33 4.92
C GLU A 155 -47.20 24.60 6.08
N LYS A 156 -47.50 23.58 6.89
CA LYS A 156 -48.46 23.70 8.00
C LYS A 156 -48.03 24.68 9.10
N TYR A 157 -46.74 24.75 9.37
CA TYR A 157 -46.17 25.58 10.44
C TYR A 157 -45.48 26.85 9.89
N GLU A 158 -45.64 27.15 8.60
CA GLU A 158 -45.04 28.32 7.93
C GLU A 158 -43.52 28.41 8.18
N ILE A 159 -42.83 27.27 8.24
CA ILE A 159 -41.41 27.19 8.54
C ILE A 159 -40.62 27.59 7.29
N GLU A 160 -40.17 28.83 7.28
CA GLU A 160 -39.27 29.32 6.25
C GLU A 160 -37.82 28.82 6.41
N GLN A 161 -37.03 28.94 5.34
CA GLN A 161 -35.63 28.50 5.31
C GLN A 161 -34.76 29.13 6.41
N HIS A 162 -35.09 30.34 6.86
CA HIS A 162 -34.37 31.03 7.94
C HIS A 162 -34.60 30.40 9.32
N ASN A 163 -35.67 29.60 9.49
CA ASN A 163 -35.97 28.85 10.71
C ASN A 163 -35.26 27.48 10.76
N LEU A 164 -34.68 27.04 9.63
CA LEU A 164 -33.98 25.76 9.53
C LEU A 164 -32.53 25.90 10.02
N TYR A 165 -32.31 25.55 11.28
CA TYR A 165 -30.96 25.49 11.84
C TYR A 165 -30.34 24.11 11.62
N ASN A 166 -29.33 24.02 10.76
CA ASN A 166 -28.53 22.81 10.63
C ASN A 166 -27.45 22.77 11.71
N PHE A 167 -27.57 21.83 12.64
CA PHE A 167 -26.65 21.67 13.77
C PHE A 167 -25.23 21.17 13.37
N ASP A 168 -25.01 20.78 12.11
CA ASP A 168 -23.70 20.35 11.59
C ASP A 168 -22.78 21.51 11.15
N LYS A 169 -23.16 22.77 11.36
CA LYS A 169 -22.30 23.93 11.09
C LYS A 169 -21.23 24.13 12.19
N TRP A 170 -20.26 23.22 12.28
CA TRP A 170 -19.03 23.42 13.07
C TRP A 170 -17.75 23.23 12.25
N LEU A 171 -17.80 23.35 10.92
CA LEU A 171 -16.62 23.39 10.04
C LEU A 171 -16.89 24.26 8.80
N SER A 172 -17.23 25.53 8.99
CA SER A 172 -17.37 26.48 7.88
C SER A 172 -16.96 27.90 8.24
N ASP A 173 -15.92 28.05 9.08
CA ASP A 173 -15.21 29.33 9.25
C ASP A 173 -14.21 29.60 8.11
N TRP A 174 -14.56 29.24 6.87
CA TRP A 174 -13.93 29.79 5.67
C TRP A 174 -14.98 30.05 4.59
N VAL A 175 -15.25 31.34 4.41
CA VAL A 175 -16.25 31.98 3.56
C VAL A 175 -15.89 31.87 2.07
N PRO A 176 -16.86 31.76 1.14
CA PRO A 176 -16.69 32.21 -0.23
C PRO A 176 -17.16 33.66 -0.37
N GLN A 177 -16.23 34.62 -0.45
CA GLN A 177 -16.53 35.94 -1.01
C GLN A 177 -16.36 35.86 -2.53
N ARG A 178 -17.42 36.21 -3.28
CA ARG A 178 -17.33 36.45 -4.72
C ARG A 178 -16.65 37.80 -4.95
N SER A 179 -15.46 37.79 -5.53
CA SER A 179 -15.05 38.60 -6.71
C SER A 179 -13.52 38.72 -6.78
N GLY A 180 -12.98 38.68 -7.99
CA GLY A 180 -11.60 39.08 -8.25
C GLY A 180 -10.71 38.01 -8.88
N SER A 181 -10.44 38.21 -10.17
CA SER A 181 -9.32 37.74 -10.98
C SER A 181 -8.07 37.17 -10.29
N ALA A 182 -7.44 36.23 -11.01
CA ALA A 182 -6.03 35.85 -11.01
C ALA A 182 -5.62 34.56 -10.28
N ARG A 183 -5.26 33.57 -11.10
CA ARG A 183 -4.11 32.64 -11.02
C ARG A 183 -3.81 31.91 -9.69
N SER A 184 -3.63 30.59 -9.88
CA SER A 184 -2.63 29.71 -9.24
C SER A 184 -3.10 28.70 -8.19
N ASN A 185 -2.97 27.43 -8.61
CA ASN A 185 -2.31 26.32 -7.93
C ASN A 185 -2.87 25.79 -6.60
N CYS A 186 -3.53 24.64 -6.70
CA CYS A 186 -3.65 23.66 -5.62
C CYS A 186 -2.28 23.08 -5.25
N TRP A 187 -1.86 23.23 -3.99
CA TRP A 187 -0.91 22.34 -3.34
C TRP A 187 -1.51 21.81 -2.02
N LEU A 188 -1.37 20.49 -1.82
CA LEU A 188 -1.62 19.77 -0.56
C LEU A 188 -0.47 20.00 0.42
N VAL A 189 -0.74 20.21 1.72
CA VAL A 189 0.15 19.77 2.81
C VAL A 189 -0.66 19.35 4.05
N ARG A 190 -0.28 18.22 4.63
CA ARG A 190 -0.73 17.62 5.90
C ARG A 190 0.18 18.09 7.04
N GLN A 191 -0.36 18.45 8.20
CA GLN A 191 0.35 18.57 9.48
C GLN A 191 -0.66 18.32 10.61
N SER A 192 -0.40 17.63 11.71
CA SER A 192 0.67 16.73 12.18
C SER A 192 0.00 15.76 13.15
#